data_AF-A0A0J6FMC5-F1
#
_entry.id   AF-A0A0J6FMC5-F1
#
_cell.length_a   1.000
_cell.length_b   1.000
_cell.length_c   1.000
_cell.angle_alpha   90.00
_cell.angle_beta   90.00
_cell.angle_gamma   90.00
#
_symmetry.space_group_name_H-M   'P 1'
#
loop_
_entity.id
_entity.type
_entity.pdbx_description
1 polymer ?
#
loop_
_entity_poly.entity_id
_entity_poly.type
_entity_poly.pdbx_seq_one_letter_code
_entity_poly.pdbx_strand_id
1 'polypeptide(L)'
;MLKYTPEHMHCFGTFYGPLVAPNTGFCCVQSFSNKNPGFRIAATGVVLSVDEGCEIVKKLKLTGYPYKIFRNTAFIKDMFNSALEIAKFEGAAIRTVSGIRGQIKRALSKPEGHFRATFEDKILMSDIVFLRTWYPIKPARFYNPGIPTPLEKDSAYRPVDRPTRHFNPLRVPRQLASDLPFKSQIVQMRPRKKETYMQKRAVVLGGEEKKARDLLQKLTTLRNEKVAKRQAAQEERRKVYRAKVAESLEKKAAREKREKGEFWSREGKKRKNEGGDGGGGKKRKR
;
A
#
# COMPACT_ATOMS: atom_id res chain seq x y z
N MET A 1 16.53 4.97 14.27
CA MET A 1 16.62 6.22 15.05
C MET A 1 15.37 7.05 14.83
N LEU A 2 14.63 7.32 15.91
CA LEU A 2 13.51 8.26 15.90
C LEU A 2 14.04 9.70 15.94
N LYS A 3 13.28 10.65 15.38
CA LYS A 3 13.62 12.09 15.47
C LYS A 3 13.09 12.73 16.76
N TYR A 4 11.93 12.26 17.21
CA TYR A 4 11.26 12.71 18.42
C TYR A 4 10.78 11.49 19.22
N THR A 5 10.65 11.67 20.53
CA THR A 5 9.96 10.69 21.38
C THR A 5 8.48 10.65 21.00
N PRO A 6 7.89 9.45 20.78
CA PRO A 6 6.47 9.35 20.47
C PRO A 6 5.61 9.82 21.65
N GLU A 7 4.49 10.46 21.35
CA GLU A 7 3.53 10.86 22.37
C GLU A 7 2.89 9.63 23.02
N HIS A 8 2.79 9.62 24.35
CA HIS A 8 2.14 8.57 25.15
C HIS A 8 2.69 7.15 24.94
N MET A 9 3.97 7.01 24.57
CA MET A 9 4.59 5.71 24.33
C MET A 9 6.05 5.68 24.82
N HIS A 10 6.47 4.54 25.36
CA HIS A 10 7.87 4.33 25.71
C HIS A 10 8.73 4.14 24.46
N CYS A 11 9.93 4.71 24.48
CA CYS A 11 10.92 4.53 23.43
C CYS A 11 12.32 4.34 24.03
N PHE A 12 13.24 3.76 23.26
CA PHE A 12 14.62 3.64 23.67
C PHE A 12 15.35 4.97 23.46
N GLY A 13 15.95 5.46 24.54
CA GLY A 13 16.88 6.59 24.53
C GLY A 13 18.30 6.09 24.77
N THR A 14 19.26 6.64 24.02
CA THR A 14 20.68 6.35 24.20
C THR A 14 21.40 7.67 24.37
N PHE A 15 22.13 7.82 25.47
CA PHE A 15 22.90 9.01 25.78
C PHE A 15 24.23 8.60 26.40
N TYR A 16 25.22 9.50 26.31
CA TYR A 16 26.50 9.32 26.96
C TYR A 16 26.42 9.88 28.39
N GLY A 17 26.74 9.05 29.39
CA GLY A 17 26.63 9.42 30.80
C GLY A 17 27.28 8.39 31.74
N PRO A 18 27.23 8.62 33.06
CA PRO A 18 27.77 7.68 34.04
C PRO A 18 27.00 6.35 34.04
N LEU A 19 27.72 5.26 34.32
CA LEU A 19 27.16 3.91 34.33
C LEU A 19 26.34 3.70 35.61
N VAL A 20 25.09 3.26 35.44
CA VAL A 20 24.16 2.98 36.54
C VAL A 20 23.59 1.58 36.35
N ALA A 21 23.32 0.87 37.44
CA ALA A 21 22.76 -0.49 37.37
C ALA A 21 21.44 -0.51 36.56
N PRO A 22 21.22 -1.55 35.72
CA PRO A 22 19.94 -1.77 35.04
C PRO A 22 18.75 -1.83 36.00
N ASN A 23 17.55 -1.54 35.51
CA ASN A 23 16.31 -1.43 36.26
C ASN A 23 16.24 -0.27 37.28
N THR A 24 17.18 0.67 37.21
CA THR A 24 17.12 1.91 38.00
C THR A 24 16.21 2.94 37.34
N GLY A 25 15.25 3.49 38.07
CA GLY A 25 14.37 4.56 37.60
C GLY A 25 15.07 5.92 37.54
N PHE A 26 14.71 6.76 36.57
CA PHE A 26 15.21 8.13 36.45
C PHE A 26 14.11 9.10 35.96
N CYS A 27 14.34 10.38 36.20
CA CYS A 27 13.53 11.48 35.67
C CYS A 27 14.41 12.48 34.89
N CYS A 28 13.86 13.08 33.84
CA CYS A 28 14.51 14.13 33.06
C CYS A 28 13.73 15.43 33.14
N VAL A 29 14.46 16.52 33.25
CA VAL A 29 13.93 17.89 33.23
C VAL A 29 14.57 18.66 32.09
N GLN A 30 13.82 19.58 31.48
CA GLN A 30 14.34 20.40 30.39
C GLN A 30 15.09 21.63 30.89
N SER A 31 14.60 22.27 31.96
CA SER A 31 15.20 23.46 32.57
C SER A 31 14.86 23.54 34.05
N PHE A 32 15.83 23.94 34.87
CA PHE A 32 15.65 24.18 36.31
C PHE A 32 15.19 25.60 36.64
N SER A 33 14.97 26.45 35.64
CA SER A 33 14.54 27.83 35.85
C SER A 33 13.14 27.91 36.48
N ASN A 34 12.99 28.71 37.53
CA ASN A 34 11.71 28.99 38.18
C ASN A 34 10.75 29.84 37.32
N LYS A 35 11.19 30.32 36.16
CA LYS A 35 10.39 31.14 35.25
C LYS A 35 9.44 30.33 34.37
N ASN A 36 9.53 28.99 34.37
CA ASN A 36 8.69 28.15 33.54
C ASN A 36 7.29 28.00 34.17
N PRO A 37 6.21 28.44 33.51
CA PRO A 37 4.85 28.36 34.05
C PRO A 37 4.25 26.94 34.02
N GLY A 38 4.86 25.99 33.31
CA GLY A 38 4.36 24.63 33.12
C GLY A 38 4.96 23.56 34.04
N PHE A 39 4.47 22.31 33.88
CA PHE A 39 5.03 21.14 34.56
C PHE A 39 6.48 20.88 34.11
N ARG A 40 7.41 20.70 35.07
CA ARG A 40 8.86 20.74 34.79
C ARG A 40 9.48 19.40 34.42
N ILE A 41 8.88 18.29 34.87
CA ILE A 41 9.38 16.95 34.54
C ILE A 41 8.95 16.64 33.11
N ALA A 42 9.94 16.48 32.22
CA ALA A 42 9.74 16.30 30.79
C ALA A 42 9.67 14.82 30.39
N ALA A 43 10.43 13.95 31.08
CA ALA A 43 10.40 12.52 30.85
C ALA A 43 10.68 11.72 32.12
N THR A 44 10.21 10.48 32.13
CA THR A 44 10.53 9.46 33.14
C THR A 44 10.94 8.19 32.42
N GLY A 45 11.77 7.37 33.04
CA GLY A 45 12.26 6.16 32.41
C GLY A 45 12.99 5.23 33.38
N VAL A 46 13.45 4.12 32.82
CA VAL A 46 14.23 3.11 33.55
C VAL A 46 15.46 2.76 32.70
N VAL A 47 16.60 2.59 33.35
CA VAL A 47 17.85 2.16 32.69
C VAL A 47 17.70 0.70 32.25
N LEU A 48 17.87 0.42 30.96
CA LEU A 48 17.73 -0.93 30.39
C LEU A 48 19.06 -1.68 30.30
N SER A 49 20.04 -1.09 29.63
CA SER A 49 21.39 -1.65 29.48
C SER A 49 22.43 -0.54 29.48
N VAL A 50 23.69 -0.93 29.67
CA VAL A 50 24.83 -0.02 29.73
C VAL A 50 25.93 -0.63 28.87
N ASP A 51 26.24 0.03 27.76
CA ASP A 51 27.18 -0.47 26.76
C ASP A 51 28.06 0.69 26.24
N GLU A 52 29.33 0.43 25.92
CA GLU A 52 30.25 1.44 25.36
C GLU A 52 29.94 1.74 23.88
N GLY A 53 29.49 0.73 23.14
CA GLY A 53 29.10 0.83 21.73
C GLY A 53 27.60 0.64 21.54
N CYS A 54 26.97 1.53 20.78
CA CYS A 54 25.56 1.38 20.39
C CYS A 54 25.41 1.38 18.87
N GLU A 55 24.74 0.37 18.33
CA GLU A 55 24.42 0.27 16.90
C GLU A 55 23.10 0.98 16.58
N ILE A 56 23.15 2.31 16.51
CA ILE A 56 21.98 3.10 16.13
C ILE A 56 21.98 3.28 14.62
N VAL A 57 20.98 2.75 13.93
CA VAL A 57 20.80 3.00 12.49
C VAL A 57 19.70 4.03 12.22
N LYS A 58 19.90 4.87 11.22
CA LYS A 58 18.87 5.75 10.65
C LYS A 58 18.60 5.36 9.22
N LYS A 59 17.32 5.35 8.86
CA LYS A 59 16.89 5.08 7.50
C LYS A 59 17.32 6.24 6.59
N LEU A 60 18.01 5.91 5.51
CA LEU A 60 18.31 6.81 4.41
C LEU A 60 17.57 6.29 3.17
N LYS A 61 16.95 7.18 2.40
CA LYS A 61 16.34 6.82 1.13
C LYS A 61 17.15 7.49 0.03
N LEU A 62 17.72 6.71 -0.87
CA LEU A 62 18.24 7.23 -2.13
C LEU A 62 17.07 7.29 -3.10
N THR A 63 16.82 8.45 -3.69
CA THR A 63 15.70 8.69 -4.60
C THR A 63 16.21 8.88 -6.02
N GLY A 64 15.45 8.41 -7.00
CA GLY A 64 15.73 8.65 -8.42
C GLY A 64 14.45 8.60 -9.24
N TYR A 65 14.57 8.95 -10.51
CA TYR A 65 13.43 9.13 -11.41
C TYR A 65 13.59 8.30 -12.68
N PRO A 66 12.52 7.68 -13.21
CA PRO A 66 12.60 7.02 -14.49
C PRO A 66 12.76 8.07 -15.60
N TYR A 67 13.64 7.80 -16.57
CA TYR A 67 13.75 8.63 -17.78
C TYR A 67 13.35 7.88 -19.05
N LYS A 68 13.44 6.54 -19.04
CA LYS A 68 12.97 5.69 -20.14
C LYS A 68 12.36 4.41 -19.59
N ILE A 69 11.15 4.10 -20.03
CA ILE A 69 10.34 3.00 -19.49
C ILE A 69 9.97 2.05 -20.62
N PHE A 70 10.18 0.75 -20.40
CA PHE A 70 9.74 -0.32 -21.28
C PHE A 70 8.55 -1.05 -20.64
N ARG A 71 8.46 -2.38 -20.77
CA ARG A 71 7.39 -3.16 -20.13
C ARG A 71 7.67 -3.34 -18.64
N ASN A 72 8.68 -4.13 -18.32
CA ASN A 72 9.10 -4.44 -16.93
C ASN A 72 10.50 -3.91 -16.61
N THR A 73 11.12 -3.20 -17.54
CA THR A 73 12.42 -2.58 -17.35
C THR A 73 12.30 -1.08 -17.45
N ALA A 74 13.12 -0.37 -16.69
CA ALA A 74 13.24 1.07 -16.81
C ALA A 74 14.70 1.48 -16.58
N PHE A 75 15.06 2.62 -17.16
CA PHE A 75 16.31 3.30 -16.88
C PHE A 75 16.04 4.45 -15.92
N ILE A 76 16.79 4.48 -14.83
CA ILE A 76 16.62 5.41 -13.71
C ILE A 76 17.79 6.40 -13.71
N LYS A 77 17.48 7.67 -13.45
CA LYS A 77 18.42 8.78 -13.31
C LYS A 77 18.36 9.40 -11.92
N ASP A 78 19.35 10.24 -11.62
CA ASP A 78 19.42 11.12 -10.45
C ASP A 78 19.38 10.39 -9.09
N MET A 79 19.75 9.10 -9.04
CA MET A 79 19.91 8.33 -7.79
C MET A 79 21.37 8.15 -7.38
N PHE A 80 22.26 8.04 -8.36
CA PHE A 80 23.70 7.85 -8.21
C PHE A 80 24.41 8.80 -9.18
N ASN A 81 25.67 9.13 -8.89
CA ASN A 81 26.47 10.02 -9.73
C ASN A 81 27.42 9.24 -10.64
N SER A 82 27.89 8.07 -10.21
CA SER A 82 28.92 7.28 -10.93
C SER A 82 28.53 5.83 -11.15
N ALA A 83 29.14 5.19 -12.15
CA ALA A 83 28.97 3.75 -12.39
C ALA A 83 29.53 2.88 -11.25
N LEU A 84 30.55 3.36 -10.53
CA LEU A 84 31.15 2.67 -9.38
C LEU A 84 30.18 2.59 -8.20
N GLU A 85 29.43 3.67 -7.93
CA GLU A 85 28.36 3.66 -6.94
C GLU A 85 27.29 2.62 -7.30
N ILE A 86 26.85 2.60 -8.56
CA ILE A 86 25.85 1.64 -9.02
C ILE A 86 26.34 0.21 -8.88
N ALA A 87 27.60 -0.07 -9.21
CA ALA A 87 28.18 -1.41 -9.08
C ALA A 87 28.14 -1.91 -7.63
N LYS A 88 28.33 -1.02 -6.65
CA LYS A 88 28.19 -1.36 -5.21
C LYS A 88 26.75 -1.73 -4.82
N PHE A 89 25.76 -1.15 -5.51
CA PHE A 89 24.33 -1.40 -5.27
C PHE A 89 23.70 -2.29 -6.34
N GLU A 90 24.50 -3.01 -7.13
CA GLU A 90 23.98 -3.95 -8.12
C GLU A 90 23.25 -5.10 -7.41
N GLY A 91 22.08 -5.48 -7.93
CA GLY A 91 21.22 -6.47 -7.29
C GLY A 91 20.40 -5.94 -6.11
N ALA A 92 20.55 -4.69 -5.69
CA ALA A 92 19.79 -4.14 -4.58
C ALA A 92 18.28 -4.01 -4.89
N ALA A 93 17.46 -4.21 -3.85
CA ALA A 93 16.02 -4.07 -3.94
C ALA A 93 15.58 -2.59 -3.89
N ILE A 94 14.78 -2.20 -4.88
CA ILE A 94 14.22 -0.85 -5.02
C ILE A 94 12.70 -0.92 -5.04
N ARG A 95 12.04 0.20 -4.73
CA ARG A 95 10.58 0.30 -4.75
C ARG A 95 10.13 1.66 -5.25
N THR A 96 9.01 1.72 -5.96
CA THR A 96 8.37 2.99 -6.31
C THR A 96 7.42 3.47 -5.21
N VAL A 97 7.08 4.76 -5.21
CA VAL A 97 6.02 5.31 -4.34
C VAL A 97 4.68 4.63 -4.60
N SER A 98 4.39 4.24 -5.84
CA SER A 98 3.24 3.43 -6.24
C SER A 98 3.26 1.99 -5.70
N GLY A 99 4.34 1.57 -5.05
CA GLY A 99 4.43 0.30 -4.33
C GLY A 99 5.04 -0.86 -5.13
N ILE A 100 5.38 -0.66 -6.40
CA ILE A 100 5.94 -1.67 -7.32
C ILE A 100 7.37 -2.00 -6.87
N ARG A 101 7.68 -3.29 -6.70
CA ARG A 101 9.02 -3.75 -6.33
C ARG A 101 9.89 -3.88 -7.58
N GLY A 102 11.19 -3.69 -7.39
CA GLY A 102 12.17 -3.86 -8.45
C GLY A 102 13.57 -4.17 -7.93
N GLN A 103 14.48 -4.38 -8.86
CA GLN A 103 15.88 -4.68 -8.59
C GLN A 103 16.79 -3.88 -9.53
N ILE A 104 17.88 -3.34 -8.99
CA ILE A 104 18.96 -2.76 -9.78
C ILE A 104 19.68 -3.88 -10.52
N LYS A 105 19.81 -3.76 -11.85
CA LYS A 105 20.43 -4.79 -12.68
C LYS A 105 21.85 -4.46 -13.09
N ARG A 106 22.11 -3.31 -13.69
CA ARG A 106 23.46 -2.93 -14.15
C ARG A 106 23.55 -1.44 -14.41
N ALA A 107 24.73 -0.85 -14.20
CA ALA A 107 25.04 0.50 -14.64
C ALA A 107 24.94 0.64 -16.17
N LEU A 108 24.51 1.80 -16.64
CA LEU A 108 24.66 2.18 -18.04
C LEU A 108 26.06 2.76 -18.26
N SER A 109 26.58 2.60 -19.48
CA SER A 109 27.86 3.20 -19.88
C SER A 109 27.74 4.70 -20.18
N LYS A 110 26.61 5.12 -20.76
CA LYS A 110 26.24 6.51 -21.01
C LYS A 110 24.73 6.66 -20.82
N PRO A 111 24.22 7.69 -20.13
CA PRO A 111 24.90 8.70 -19.30
C PRO A 111 25.45 8.12 -17.98
N GLU A 112 26.43 8.79 -17.37
CA GLU A 112 26.96 8.38 -16.06
C GLU A 112 25.91 8.52 -14.94
N GLY A 113 26.01 7.68 -13.91
CA GLY A 113 25.05 7.66 -12.80
C GLY A 113 23.68 7.07 -13.13
N HIS A 114 23.43 6.70 -14.39
CA HIS A 114 22.19 6.02 -14.80
C HIS A 114 22.33 4.51 -14.76
N PHE A 115 21.23 3.82 -14.45
CA PHE A 115 21.24 2.36 -14.36
C PHE A 115 19.95 1.75 -14.88
N ARG A 116 20.05 0.46 -15.25
CA ARG A 116 18.91 -0.37 -15.62
C ARG A 116 18.34 -1.04 -14.38
N ALA A 117 17.04 -0.93 -14.22
CA ALA A 117 16.27 -1.66 -13.23
C ALA A 117 15.17 -2.51 -13.88
N THR A 118 14.84 -3.61 -13.23
CA THR A 118 13.67 -4.45 -13.53
C THR A 118 12.63 -4.29 -12.44
N PHE A 119 11.36 -4.20 -12.80
CA PHE A 119 10.21 -4.04 -11.91
C PHE A 119 9.16 -5.12 -12.17
N GLU A 120 8.30 -5.36 -11.17
CA GLU A 120 7.20 -6.34 -11.27
C GLU A 120 6.17 -5.97 -12.34
N ASP A 121 5.85 -4.69 -12.46
CA ASP A 121 4.93 -4.14 -13.44
C ASP A 121 5.49 -2.83 -14.02
N LYS A 122 4.84 -2.33 -15.07
CA LYS A 122 5.21 -1.10 -15.76
C LYS A 122 4.99 0.11 -14.85
N ILE A 123 6.08 0.76 -14.49
CA ILE A 123 6.09 2.03 -13.74
C ILE A 123 5.66 3.21 -14.63
N LEU A 124 5.31 4.35 -14.02
CA LEU A 124 4.96 5.58 -14.74
C LEU A 124 6.10 6.59 -14.72
N MET A 125 6.12 7.53 -15.69
CA MET A 125 7.16 8.57 -15.75
C MET A 125 7.12 9.53 -14.56
N SER A 126 5.95 9.65 -13.92
CA SER A 126 5.75 10.45 -12.71
C SER A 126 6.14 9.75 -11.41
N ASP A 127 6.55 8.48 -11.46
CA ASP A 127 6.91 7.73 -10.27
C ASP A 127 8.27 8.15 -9.73
N ILE A 128 8.39 8.16 -8.40
CA ILE A 128 9.68 8.29 -7.71
C ILE A 128 10.13 6.89 -7.29
N VAL A 129 11.32 6.51 -7.72
CA VAL A 129 11.98 5.25 -7.34
C VAL A 129 12.85 5.54 -6.12
N PHE A 130 12.80 4.68 -5.10
CA PHE A 130 13.69 4.81 -3.96
C PHE A 130 14.31 3.48 -3.54
N LEU A 131 15.54 3.57 -3.06
CA LEU A 131 16.26 2.49 -2.40
C LEU A 131 16.30 2.79 -0.90
N ARG A 132 15.88 1.83 -0.07
CA ARG A 132 15.91 1.98 1.40
C ARG A 132 17.25 1.45 1.91
N THR A 133 18.10 2.34 2.40
CA THR A 133 19.32 1.99 3.11
C THR A 133 19.22 2.34 4.59
N TRP A 134 20.14 1.79 5.37
CA TRP A 134 20.34 2.09 6.77
C TRP A 134 21.75 2.62 6.95
N TYR A 135 21.88 3.79 7.55
CA TYR A 135 23.16 4.41 7.84
C TYR A 135 23.40 4.39 9.35
N PRO A 136 24.54 3.86 9.83
CA PRO A 136 24.88 3.87 11.24
C PRO A 136 25.15 5.31 11.70
N ILE A 137 24.58 5.69 12.83
CA ILE A 137 24.75 7.01 13.45
C ILE A 137 25.33 6.81 14.84
N LYS A 138 26.39 7.57 15.13
CA LYS A 138 26.95 7.65 16.47
C LYS A 138 26.28 8.79 17.24
N PRO A 139 25.87 8.60 18.49
CA PRO A 139 25.34 9.67 19.31
C PRO A 139 26.41 10.76 19.51
N ALA A 140 26.03 12.01 19.34
CA ALA A 140 26.92 13.13 19.59
C ALA A 140 27.17 13.29 21.10
N ARG A 141 28.39 13.67 21.47
CA ARG A 141 28.76 13.93 22.88
C ARG A 141 28.24 15.26 23.41
N PHE A 142 27.74 16.15 22.55
CA PHE A 142 27.15 17.45 22.91
C PHE A 142 26.36 18.03 21.71
N TYR A 143 25.30 18.81 21.97
CA TYR A 143 24.52 19.53 20.94
C TYR A 143 24.10 20.93 21.46
N ASN A 144 24.27 21.96 20.62
CA ASN A 144 23.90 23.35 20.92
C ASN A 144 22.82 23.87 19.93
N PRO A 145 21.64 24.32 20.39
CA PRO A 145 20.46 24.59 19.55
C PRO A 145 20.27 26.08 19.17
N GLY A 146 21.29 26.75 18.63
CA GLY A 146 21.24 28.20 18.34
C GLY A 146 20.79 28.62 16.93
N ILE A 147 20.22 27.73 16.12
CA ILE A 147 19.96 27.98 14.68
C ILE A 147 18.45 27.93 14.39
N PRO A 148 17.90 28.82 13.54
CA PRO A 148 16.50 28.73 13.10
C PRO A 148 16.18 27.34 12.51
N THR A 149 14.99 26.83 12.83
CA THR A 149 14.58 25.49 12.40
C THR A 149 14.42 25.44 10.87
N PRO A 150 15.20 24.62 10.14
CA PRO A 150 15.07 24.51 8.70
C PRO A 150 13.75 23.81 8.34
N LEU A 151 12.93 24.48 7.53
CA LEU A 151 11.69 23.92 6.98
C LEU A 151 11.77 23.86 5.46
N GLU A 152 11.78 22.64 4.91
CA GLU A 152 11.80 22.40 3.47
C GLU A 152 10.37 22.45 2.90
N LYS A 153 10.15 23.27 1.87
CA LYS A 153 8.81 23.53 1.28
C LYS A 153 8.15 22.28 0.68
N ASP A 154 8.94 21.33 0.17
CA ASP A 154 8.46 20.10 -0.46
C ASP A 154 8.15 18.99 0.55
N SER A 155 8.68 19.11 1.77
CA SER A 155 8.39 18.20 2.88
C SER A 155 7.07 18.54 3.59
N ALA A 156 6.51 19.73 3.36
CA ALA A 156 5.25 20.16 3.95
C ALA A 156 4.05 19.46 3.28
N TYR A 157 3.19 18.80 4.07
CA TYR A 157 1.98 18.17 3.57
C TYR A 157 1.00 19.19 2.99
N ARG A 158 0.35 18.82 1.88
CA ARG A 158 -0.67 19.64 1.20
C ARG A 158 -1.86 18.75 0.80
N PRO A 159 -3.09 19.30 0.76
CA PRO A 159 -4.22 18.58 0.18
C PRO A 159 -3.96 18.32 -1.31
N VAL A 160 -4.24 17.09 -1.76
CA VAL A 160 -4.03 16.67 -3.16
C VAL A 160 -5.37 16.30 -3.79
N ASP A 161 -5.82 17.13 -4.72
CA ASP A 161 -7.03 16.85 -5.51
C ASP A 161 -6.72 15.84 -6.62
N ARG A 162 -7.43 14.71 -6.61
CA ARG A 162 -7.19 13.61 -7.55
C ARG A 162 -8.28 13.62 -8.64
N PRO A 163 -7.92 13.82 -9.92
CA PRO A 163 -8.89 13.73 -11.01
C PRO A 163 -9.38 12.27 -11.17
N THR A 164 -10.62 12.11 -11.60
CA THR A 164 -11.18 10.77 -11.87
C THR A 164 -10.47 10.13 -13.05
N ARG A 165 -9.88 8.95 -12.83
CA ARG A 165 -9.12 8.24 -13.85
C ARG A 165 -10.05 7.45 -14.76
N HIS A 166 -10.13 7.85 -16.02
CA HIS A 166 -10.76 7.07 -17.09
C HIS A 166 -9.71 6.30 -17.87
N PHE A 167 -9.91 4.99 -18.03
CA PHE A 167 -8.99 4.14 -18.79
C PHE A 167 -9.41 4.07 -20.26
N ASN A 168 -8.43 3.92 -21.14
CA ASN A 168 -8.70 3.71 -22.56
C ASN A 168 -9.42 2.36 -22.76
N PRO A 169 -10.32 2.27 -23.76
CA PRO A 169 -11.02 1.03 -24.08
C PRO A 169 -10.05 -0.06 -24.56
N LEU A 170 -10.48 -1.32 -24.45
CA LEU A 170 -9.71 -2.47 -24.90
C LEU A 170 -9.48 -2.41 -26.41
N ARG A 171 -8.21 -2.44 -26.84
CA ARG A 171 -7.81 -2.46 -28.24
C ARG A 171 -7.30 -3.85 -28.62
N VAL A 172 -8.07 -4.57 -29.43
CA VAL A 172 -7.71 -5.93 -29.89
C VAL A 172 -6.83 -5.84 -31.15
N PRO A 173 -5.70 -6.58 -31.21
CA PRO A 173 -4.89 -6.67 -32.42
C PRO A 173 -5.70 -7.18 -33.62
N ARG A 174 -5.43 -6.64 -34.82
CA ARG A 174 -6.20 -6.98 -36.03
C ARG A 174 -6.09 -8.46 -36.43
N GLN A 175 -4.91 -9.05 -36.28
CA GLN A 175 -4.67 -10.48 -36.55
C GLN A 175 -5.50 -11.35 -35.61
N LEU A 176 -5.49 -11.07 -34.31
CA LEU A 176 -6.32 -11.81 -33.37
C LEU A 176 -7.81 -11.64 -33.71
N ALA A 177 -8.25 -10.43 -34.09
CA ALA A 177 -9.64 -10.19 -34.44
C ALA A 177 -10.12 -10.95 -35.68
N SER A 178 -9.25 -11.27 -36.64
CA SER A 178 -9.61 -12.11 -37.81
C SER A 178 -9.69 -13.58 -37.46
N ASP A 179 -8.84 -14.05 -36.56
CA ASP A 179 -8.68 -15.47 -36.25
C ASP A 179 -9.69 -15.96 -35.20
N LEU A 180 -10.44 -15.04 -34.58
CA LEU A 180 -11.47 -15.38 -33.60
C LEU A 180 -12.57 -16.27 -34.22
N PRO A 181 -13.01 -17.33 -33.52
CA PRO A 181 -14.17 -18.10 -33.93
C PRO A 181 -15.41 -17.22 -34.15
N PHE A 182 -16.25 -17.60 -35.12
CA PHE A 182 -17.40 -16.81 -35.56
C PHE A 182 -18.29 -16.28 -34.42
N LYS A 183 -18.60 -17.13 -33.43
CA LYS A 183 -19.44 -16.76 -32.27
C LYS A 183 -18.82 -15.67 -31.38
N SER A 184 -17.49 -15.59 -31.33
CA SER A 184 -16.73 -14.61 -30.55
C SER A 184 -16.24 -13.41 -31.36
N GLN A 185 -16.61 -13.32 -32.64
CA GLN A 185 -16.15 -12.25 -33.51
C GLN A 185 -16.73 -10.89 -33.08
N ILE A 186 -15.86 -9.89 -32.97
CA ILE A 186 -16.24 -8.57 -32.49
C ILE A 186 -16.89 -7.79 -33.63
N VAL A 187 -18.19 -7.51 -33.52
CA VAL A 187 -18.93 -6.72 -34.52
C VAL A 187 -18.75 -5.22 -34.21
N GLN A 188 -17.92 -4.54 -35.00
CA GLN A 188 -17.73 -3.09 -34.93
C GLN A 188 -18.14 -2.42 -36.24
N MET A 189 -19.19 -1.60 -36.20
CA MET A 189 -19.60 -0.80 -37.34
C MET A 189 -18.61 0.33 -37.57
N ARG A 190 -18.16 0.50 -38.82
CA ARG A 190 -17.35 1.66 -39.20
C ARG A 190 -18.24 2.90 -39.29
N PRO A 191 -17.78 4.08 -38.84
CA PRO A 191 -18.52 5.31 -39.03
C PRO A 191 -18.70 5.59 -40.53
N ARG A 192 -19.90 6.03 -40.91
CA ARG A 192 -20.20 6.39 -42.31
C ARG A 192 -19.46 7.68 -42.67
N LYS A 193 -18.70 7.64 -43.78
CA LYS A 193 -17.96 8.81 -44.30
C LYS A 193 -18.80 9.71 -45.20
N LYS A 194 -19.81 9.15 -45.88
CA LYS A 194 -20.68 9.86 -46.81
C LYS A 194 -22.07 9.96 -46.21
N GLU A 195 -22.70 11.12 -46.36
CA GLU A 195 -24.08 11.31 -45.95
C GLU A 195 -25.02 10.49 -46.84
N THR A 196 -25.92 9.79 -46.16
CA THR A 196 -27.00 9.05 -46.83
C THR A 196 -28.11 9.99 -47.28
N TYR A 197 -28.87 9.58 -48.28
CA TYR A 197 -30.03 10.34 -48.76
C TYR A 197 -31.01 10.69 -47.63
N MET A 198 -31.24 9.77 -46.69
CA MET A 198 -32.10 10.00 -45.52
C MET A 198 -31.56 11.07 -44.57
N GLN A 199 -30.24 11.19 -44.43
CA GLN A 199 -29.63 12.25 -43.63
C GLN A 199 -29.78 13.61 -44.32
N LYS A 200 -29.60 13.66 -45.64
CA LYS A 200 -29.80 14.88 -46.44
C LYS A 200 -31.26 15.36 -46.42
N ARG A 201 -32.21 14.42 -46.40
CA ARG A 201 -33.65 14.70 -46.36
C ARG A 201 -34.17 14.99 -44.93
N ALA A 202 -33.35 14.81 -43.90
CA ALA A 202 -33.81 15.02 -42.54
C ALA A 202 -34.25 16.48 -42.32
N VAL A 203 -35.44 16.66 -41.77
CA VAL A 203 -36.01 17.99 -41.50
C VAL A 203 -35.29 18.64 -40.32
N VAL A 204 -34.89 19.90 -40.47
CA VAL A 204 -34.27 20.69 -39.40
C VAL A 204 -35.34 21.08 -38.39
N LEU A 205 -35.07 20.81 -37.11
CA LEU A 205 -36.04 21.06 -36.05
C LEU A 205 -36.08 22.54 -35.67
N GLY A 206 -37.28 23.01 -35.34
CA GLY A 206 -37.54 24.38 -34.94
C GLY A 206 -37.06 24.70 -33.51
N GLY A 207 -37.20 25.98 -33.13
CA GLY A 207 -36.67 26.51 -31.87
C GLY A 207 -37.27 25.86 -30.61
N GLU A 208 -38.58 25.62 -30.57
CA GLU A 208 -39.26 25.04 -29.40
C GLU A 208 -38.90 23.56 -29.20
N GLU A 209 -38.91 22.77 -30.27
CA GLU A 209 -38.54 21.35 -30.23
C GLU A 209 -37.08 21.15 -29.82
N LYS A 210 -36.18 22.02 -30.29
CA LYS A 210 -34.77 22.02 -29.88
C LYS A 210 -34.62 22.31 -28.39
N LYS A 211 -35.34 23.31 -27.86
CA LYS A 211 -35.38 23.62 -26.42
C LYS A 211 -35.94 22.44 -25.61
N ALA A 212 -37.01 21.81 -26.08
CA ALA A 212 -37.61 20.65 -25.43
C ALA A 212 -36.65 19.45 -25.38
N ARG A 213 -35.90 19.19 -26.46
CA ARG A 213 -34.87 18.12 -26.45
C ARG A 213 -33.71 18.40 -25.53
N ASP A 214 -33.19 19.63 -25.53
CA ASP A 214 -32.12 20.02 -24.62
C ASP A 214 -32.54 19.86 -23.15
N LEU A 215 -33.78 20.26 -22.83
CA LEU A 215 -34.37 20.03 -21.51
C LEU A 215 -34.44 18.52 -21.17
N LEU A 216 -34.95 17.69 -22.08
CA LEU A 216 -35.01 16.24 -21.86
C LEU A 216 -33.63 15.61 -21.69
N GLN A 217 -32.62 16.07 -22.44
CA GLN A 217 -31.24 15.61 -22.29
C GLN A 217 -30.71 15.95 -20.89
N LYS A 218 -30.92 17.18 -20.41
CA LYS A 218 -30.52 17.60 -19.07
C LYS A 218 -31.24 16.81 -17.97
N LEU A 219 -32.54 16.58 -18.12
CA LEU A 219 -33.32 15.81 -17.14
C LEU A 219 -32.87 14.34 -17.09
N THR A 220 -32.58 13.73 -18.24
CA THR A 220 -32.13 12.34 -18.30
C THR A 220 -30.72 12.17 -17.73
N THR A 221 -29.78 13.08 -17.99
CA THR A 221 -28.44 13.04 -17.39
C THR A 221 -28.49 13.20 -15.87
N LEU A 222 -29.26 14.16 -15.35
CA LEU A 222 -29.45 14.36 -13.91
C LEU A 222 -30.08 13.13 -13.24
N ARG A 223 -31.09 12.53 -13.88
CA ARG A 223 -31.72 11.30 -13.39
C ARG A 223 -30.72 10.15 -13.32
N ASN A 224 -29.93 9.94 -14.38
CA ASN A 224 -28.94 8.87 -14.44
C ASN A 224 -27.86 9.04 -13.37
N GLU A 225 -27.35 10.26 -13.18
CA GLU A 225 -26.36 10.56 -12.15
C GLU A 225 -26.92 10.33 -10.74
N LYS A 226 -28.16 10.79 -10.47
CA LYS A 226 -28.85 10.56 -9.19
C LYS A 226 -29.03 9.07 -8.90
N VAL A 227 -29.44 8.29 -9.91
CA VAL A 227 -29.61 6.84 -9.78
C VAL A 227 -28.27 6.16 -9.54
N ALA A 228 -27.22 6.52 -10.28
CA ALA A 228 -25.87 5.97 -10.10
C ALA A 228 -25.31 6.25 -8.69
N LYS A 229 -25.44 7.50 -8.20
CA LYS A 229 -25.06 7.88 -6.82
C LYS A 229 -25.81 7.06 -5.77
N ARG A 230 -27.12 6.87 -5.96
CA ARG A 230 -27.95 6.06 -5.05
C ARG A 230 -27.53 4.59 -5.05
N GLN A 231 -27.29 4.01 -6.22
CA GLN A 231 -26.84 2.62 -6.36
C GLN A 231 -25.47 2.41 -5.71
N ALA A 232 -24.51 3.30 -5.95
CA ALA A 232 -23.19 3.24 -5.31
C ALA A 232 -23.29 3.31 -3.78
N ALA A 233 -24.08 4.24 -3.24
CA ALA A 233 -24.31 4.33 -1.79
C ALA A 233 -24.97 3.06 -1.22
N GLN A 234 -25.90 2.45 -1.96
CA GLN A 234 -26.52 1.19 -1.55
C GLN A 234 -25.54 0.02 -1.61
N GLU A 235 -24.65 -0.03 -2.59
CA GLU A 235 -23.62 -1.06 -2.71
C GLU A 235 -22.61 -1.00 -1.55
N GLU A 236 -22.18 0.21 -1.16
CA GLU A 236 -21.32 0.40 0.02
C GLU A 236 -22.00 -0.11 1.30
N ARG A 237 -23.29 0.21 1.50
CA ARG A 237 -24.07 -0.34 2.63
C ARG A 237 -24.16 -1.87 2.57
N ARG A 238 -24.38 -2.44 1.39
CA ARG A 238 -24.44 -3.90 1.19
C ARG A 238 -23.08 -4.57 1.41
N LYS A 239 -21.95 -3.92 1.12
CA LYS A 239 -20.61 -4.46 1.40
C LYS A 239 -20.39 -4.65 2.90
N VAL A 240 -20.74 -3.65 3.71
CA VAL A 240 -20.67 -3.73 5.18
C VAL A 240 -21.56 -4.86 5.71
N TYR A 241 -22.79 -4.94 5.22
CA TYR A 241 -23.71 -6.02 5.60
C TYR A 241 -23.18 -7.41 5.21
N ARG A 242 -22.67 -7.57 3.97
CA ARG A 242 -22.06 -8.83 3.51
C ARG A 242 -20.87 -9.25 4.36
N ALA A 243 -20.02 -8.31 4.77
CA ALA A 243 -18.91 -8.59 5.67
C ALA A 243 -19.39 -9.09 7.04
N LYS A 244 -20.41 -8.44 7.63
CA LYS A 244 -21.01 -8.87 8.90
C LYS A 244 -21.66 -10.26 8.81
N VAL A 245 -22.34 -10.54 7.70
CA VAL A 245 -22.94 -11.87 7.45
C VAL A 245 -21.85 -12.92 7.30
N ALA A 246 -20.77 -12.64 6.56
CA ALA A 246 -19.64 -13.54 6.41
C ALA A 246 -18.99 -13.87 7.78
N GLU A 247 -18.74 -12.85 8.61
CA GLU A 247 -18.20 -13.04 9.96
C GLU A 247 -19.14 -13.87 10.85
N SER A 248 -20.45 -13.65 10.75
CA SER A 248 -21.46 -14.45 11.47
C SER A 248 -21.48 -15.90 11.02
N LEU A 249 -21.39 -16.15 9.70
CA LEU A 249 -21.32 -17.49 9.13
C LEU A 249 -20.03 -18.21 9.55
N GLU A 250 -18.89 -17.52 9.60
CA GLU A 250 -17.63 -18.08 10.11
C GLU A 250 -17.74 -18.46 11.59
N LYS A 251 -18.33 -17.58 12.43
CA LYS A 251 -18.59 -17.89 13.86
C LYS A 251 -19.53 -19.08 14.02
N LYS A 252 -20.57 -19.17 13.19
CA LYS A 252 -21.51 -20.31 13.18
C LYS A 252 -20.81 -21.60 12.76
N ALA A 253 -20.03 -21.59 11.69
CA ALA A 253 -19.27 -22.75 11.23
C ALA A 253 -18.22 -23.21 12.25
N ALA A 254 -17.55 -22.28 12.94
CA ALA A 254 -16.63 -22.59 14.02
C ALA A 254 -17.35 -23.24 15.21
N ARG A 255 -18.54 -22.73 15.55
CA ARG A 255 -19.41 -23.32 16.59
C ARG A 255 -19.86 -24.73 16.21
N GLU A 256 -20.37 -24.94 15.00
CA GLU A 256 -20.80 -26.25 14.52
C GLU A 256 -19.63 -27.25 14.48
N LYS A 257 -18.43 -26.83 14.07
CA LYS A 257 -17.23 -27.67 14.09
C LYS A 257 -16.85 -28.08 15.52
N ARG A 258 -16.95 -27.15 16.48
CA ARG A 258 -16.71 -27.42 17.91
C ARG A 258 -17.75 -28.38 18.47
N GLU A 259 -19.05 -28.12 18.25
CA GLU A 259 -20.14 -28.97 18.73
C GLU A 259 -20.06 -30.37 18.13
N LYS A 260 -19.74 -30.49 16.83
CA LYS A 260 -19.48 -31.79 16.18
C LYS A 260 -18.28 -32.50 16.80
N GLY A 261 -17.18 -31.81 17.08
CA GLY A 261 -16.02 -32.38 17.76
C GLY A 261 -16.32 -32.87 19.18
N GLU A 262 -17.07 -32.09 19.97
CA GLU A 262 -17.53 -32.47 21.32
C GLU A 262 -18.46 -33.68 21.26
N PHE A 263 -19.40 -33.72 20.31
CA PHE A 263 -20.30 -34.85 20.08
C PHE A 263 -19.52 -36.14 19.78
N TRP A 264 -18.62 -36.13 18.80
CA TRP A 264 -17.83 -37.32 18.44
C TRP A 264 -16.86 -37.75 19.54
N SER A 265 -16.34 -36.82 20.36
CA SER A 265 -15.52 -37.14 21.54
C SER A 265 -16.32 -37.87 22.62
N ARG A 266 -17.54 -37.39 22.91
CA ARG A 266 -18.47 -38.05 23.85
C ARG A 266 -18.90 -39.42 23.34
N GLU A 267 -19.30 -39.51 22.08
CA GLU A 267 -19.71 -40.75 21.43
C GLU A 267 -18.56 -41.77 21.38
N GLY A 268 -17.33 -41.32 21.09
CA GLY A 268 -16.13 -42.17 21.14
C GLY A 268 -15.86 -42.72 22.55
N LYS A 269 -16.03 -41.92 23.61
CA LYS A 269 -15.93 -42.40 25.00
C LYS A 269 -17.05 -43.38 25.35
N LYS A 270 -18.29 -43.12 24.92
CA LYS A 270 -19.44 -44.02 25.13
C LYS A 270 -19.22 -45.38 24.46
N ARG A 271 -18.82 -45.40 23.19
CA ARG A 271 -18.49 -46.64 22.45
C ARG A 271 -17.30 -47.38 23.06
N LYS A 272 -16.31 -46.67 23.61
CA LYS A 272 -15.19 -47.29 24.33
C LYS A 272 -15.64 -47.93 25.65
N ASN A 273 -16.62 -47.35 26.34
CA ASN A 273 -17.22 -47.97 27.53
C ASN A 273 -18.12 -49.15 27.18
N GLU A 274 -18.88 -49.10 26.08
CA GLU A 274 -19.73 -50.22 25.63
C GLU A 274 -18.89 -51.39 25.05
N GLY A 275 -17.71 -51.11 24.47
CA GLY A 275 -16.75 -52.13 24.05
C GLY A 275 -15.82 -52.64 25.16
N GLY A 276 -16.00 -52.16 26.39
CA GLY A 276 -15.17 -52.51 27.56
C GLY A 276 -15.65 -53.74 28.34
N ASP A 277 -16.83 -54.28 28.03
CA ASP A 277 -17.45 -55.37 28.79
C ASP A 277 -17.96 -56.51 27.88
N GLY A 278 -17.07 -57.06 27.04
CA GLY A 278 -17.47 -58.15 26.14
C GLY A 278 -16.34 -58.81 25.36
N GLY A 279 -15.79 -59.90 25.91
CA GLY A 279 -15.31 -61.02 25.09
C GLY A 279 -13.82 -61.11 24.80
N GLY A 280 -13.01 -61.40 25.82
CA GLY A 280 -11.65 -61.94 25.65
C GLY A 280 -11.67 -63.36 25.06
N GLY A 281 -11.91 -63.48 23.75
CA GLY A 281 -11.89 -64.75 23.01
C GLY A 281 -10.47 -65.30 22.83
N LYS A 282 -10.22 -66.45 23.46
CA LYS A 282 -9.02 -67.30 23.38
C LYS A 282 -8.45 -67.42 21.94
N LYS A 283 -7.24 -66.89 21.73
CA LYS A 283 -6.36 -67.33 20.63
C LYS A 283 -5.69 -68.65 21.03
N ARG A 284 -6.12 -69.76 20.42
CA ARG A 284 -5.39 -71.04 20.41
C ARG A 284 -4.10 -70.86 19.59
N LYS A 285 -2.95 -71.04 20.24
CA LYS A 285 -1.62 -71.18 19.60
C LYS A 285 -1.47 -72.60 19.04
N ARG A 286 -0.93 -72.68 17.82
CA ARG A 286 0.05 -73.71 17.45
C ARG A 286 1.42 -73.22 17.88
#